data_AF-A0A2T5LUF2-F1
#
_entry.id   AF-A0A2T5LUF2-F1
#
_cell.length_a   1.000
_cell.length_b   1.000
_cell.length_c   1.000
_cell.angle_alpha   90.00
_cell.angle_beta   90.00
_cell.angle_gamma   90.00
#
_symmetry.space_group_name_H-M   'P 1'
#
loop_
_entity.id
_entity.type
_entity.pdbx_description
1 polymer ?
#
loop_
_entity_poly.entity_id
_entity_poly.type
_entity_poly.pdbx_seq_one_letter_code
_entity_poly.pdbx_strand_id
1 'polypeptide(L)'
;FPGTTVSLSCKDFQNPNFQGCLASFLEKASVESLGKFAAKTRKAGIEISEDRNTANPALITQFLMTLLEMNGKRVNLPVLRKHVKDDACWDKSRLPWRRSPL
;
A
#
# COMPACT_ATOMS: atom_id res chain seq x y z
N PHE A 1 -14.73 0.12 0.89
CA PHE A 1 -13.65 -0.88 0.78
C PHE A 1 -14.13 -2.04 -0.07
N PRO A 2 -13.25 -2.62 -0.90
CA PRO A 2 -11.93 -2.08 -1.27
C PRO A 2 -12.06 -0.84 -2.19
N GLY A 3 -10.94 -0.13 -2.43
CA GLY A 3 -10.87 1.03 -3.34
C GLY A 3 -10.63 0.63 -4.80
N THR A 4 -9.86 -0.44 -5.02
CA THR A 4 -9.63 -1.08 -6.32
C THR A 4 -9.78 -2.59 -6.15
N THR A 5 -10.34 -3.26 -7.16
CA THR A 5 -10.45 -4.73 -7.17
C THR A 5 -9.94 -5.27 -8.49
N VAL A 6 -9.06 -6.27 -8.41
CA VAL A 6 -8.54 -7.00 -9.57
C VAL A 6 -8.87 -8.48 -9.40
N SER A 7 -9.41 -9.08 -10.45
CA SER A 7 -9.63 -10.51 -10.56
C SER A 7 -8.50 -11.14 -11.38
N LEU A 8 -7.95 -12.24 -10.85
CA LEU A 8 -6.92 -13.06 -11.49
C LEU A 8 -7.41 -14.51 -11.53
N SER A 9 -7.18 -15.20 -12.65
CA SER A 9 -7.45 -16.64 -12.68
C SER A 9 -6.39 -17.38 -11.87
N CYS A 10 -6.74 -18.54 -11.32
CA CYS A 10 -5.77 -19.36 -10.58
C CYS A 10 -4.59 -19.78 -11.48
N LYS A 11 -4.86 -20.03 -12.76
CA LYS A 11 -3.84 -20.38 -13.75
C LYS A 11 -2.83 -19.24 -13.97
N ASP A 12 -3.31 -18.00 -14.11
CA ASP A 12 -2.43 -16.84 -14.31
C ASP A 12 -1.63 -16.55 -13.04
N PHE A 13 -2.26 -16.70 -11.88
CA PHE A 13 -1.57 -16.56 -10.59
C PHE A 13 -0.50 -17.65 -10.37
N GLN A 14 -0.71 -18.87 -10.85
CA GLN A 14 0.24 -19.98 -10.75
C GLN A 14 1.42 -19.87 -11.72
N ASN A 15 1.45 -18.87 -12.59
CA ASN A 15 2.60 -18.61 -13.44
C ASN A 15 3.84 -18.26 -12.57
N PRO A 16 4.91 -19.09 -12.58
CA PRO A 16 6.07 -18.87 -11.72
C PRO A 16 6.76 -17.52 -11.94
N ASN A 17 6.77 -17.03 -13.18
CA ASN A 17 7.36 -15.72 -13.50
C ASN A 17 6.57 -14.59 -12.85
N PHE A 18 5.23 -14.67 -12.90
CA PHE A 18 4.37 -13.69 -12.24
C PHE A 18 4.56 -13.72 -10.73
N GLN A 19 4.57 -14.90 -10.11
CA GLN A 19 4.80 -15.03 -8.67
C GLN A 19 6.18 -14.49 -8.25
N GLY A 20 7.21 -14.77 -9.04
CA GLY A 20 8.56 -14.23 -8.82
C GLY A 20 8.60 -12.70 -8.88
N CYS A 21 7.98 -12.10 -9.90
CA CYS A 21 7.85 -10.65 -10.01
C CYS A 21 7.05 -10.04 -8.85
N LEU A 22 5.92 -10.65 -8.48
CA LEU A 22 5.07 -10.20 -7.38
C LEU A 22 5.81 -10.27 -6.03
N ALA A 23 6.49 -11.39 -5.75
CA ALA A 23 7.29 -11.55 -4.54
C ALA A 23 8.42 -10.53 -4.47
N SER A 24 9.17 -10.35 -5.57
CA SER A 24 10.27 -9.39 -5.66
C SER A 24 9.78 -7.95 -5.46
N PHE A 25 8.61 -7.62 -6.03
CA PHE A 25 7.99 -6.31 -5.82
C PHE A 25 7.62 -6.09 -4.35
N LEU A 26 6.97 -7.07 -3.72
CA LEU A 26 6.54 -6.97 -2.31
C LEU A 26 7.73 -6.89 -1.35
N GLU A 27 8.77 -7.67 -1.59
CA GLU A 27 10.02 -7.61 -0.83
C GLU A 27 10.61 -6.20 -0.90
N LYS A 28 10.88 -5.68 -2.11
CA LYS A 28 11.42 -4.33 -2.30
C LYS A 28 10.52 -3.26 -1.71
N ALA A 29 9.21 -3.36 -1.92
CA ALA A 29 8.24 -2.41 -1.37
C ALA A 29 8.20 -2.41 0.17
N SER A 30 8.56 -3.54 0.81
CA SER A 30 8.59 -3.65 2.28
C SER A 30 9.87 -3.11 2.91
N VAL A 31 10.99 -3.17 2.18
CA VAL A 31 12.32 -2.81 2.70
C VAL A 31 12.76 -1.41 2.25
N GLU A 32 12.41 -1.02 1.03
CA GLU A 32 12.84 0.26 0.47
C GLU A 32 12.04 1.42 1.07
N SER A 33 12.71 2.18 1.94
CA SER A 33 12.30 3.54 2.33
C SER A 33 12.40 4.46 1.12
N LEU A 34 11.41 4.39 0.24
CA LEU A 34 11.27 5.33 -0.86
C LEU A 34 10.87 6.68 -0.26
N GLY A 35 11.84 7.58 -0.04
CA GLY A 35 11.62 8.92 0.51
C GLY A 35 10.61 9.78 -0.28
N LYS A 36 10.23 9.34 -1.49
CA LYS A 36 9.15 9.90 -2.30
C LYS A 36 7.75 9.56 -1.79
N PHE A 37 7.59 8.44 -1.09
CA PHE A 37 6.35 8.02 -0.41
C PHE A 37 6.39 8.30 1.10
N ALA A 38 7.55 8.66 1.66
CA ALA A 38 7.61 9.19 3.00
C ALA A 38 6.87 10.53 3.07
N ALA A 39 6.11 10.74 4.14
CA ALA A 39 5.64 12.09 4.45
C ALA A 39 6.86 12.99 4.66
N LYS A 40 6.76 14.24 4.20
CA LYS A 40 7.85 15.21 4.34
C LYS A 40 7.43 16.34 5.26
N THR A 41 8.39 16.84 6.03
CA THR A 41 8.21 18.03 6.86
C THR A 41 9.36 19.00 6.61
N ARG A 42 9.11 20.29 6.81
CA ARG A 42 10.14 21.33 6.68
C ARG A 42 10.60 21.76 8.06
N LYS A 43 11.88 21.57 8.36
CA LYS A 43 12.51 21.95 9.63
C LYS A 43 13.73 22.82 9.37
N ALA A 44 13.79 24.00 9.98
CA ALA A 44 14.89 24.96 9.80
C ALA A 44 15.23 25.24 8.31
N GLY A 45 14.22 25.27 7.45
CA GLY A 45 14.38 25.50 6.02
C GLY A 45 14.66 24.25 5.18
N ILE A 46 15.02 23.12 5.79
CA ILE A 46 15.38 21.85 5.13
C ILE A 46 14.18 20.89 5.13
N GLU A 47 13.98 20.18 4.03
CA GLU A 47 12.95 19.15 3.91
C GLU A 47 13.50 17.79 4.40
N ILE A 48 12.82 17.18 5.37
CA ILE A 48 13.21 15.90 5.97
C ILE A 48 12.04 14.90 5.95
N SER A 49 12.35 13.60 6.00
CA SER A 49 11.35 12.54 6.19
C SER A 49 10.67 12.70 7.54
N GLU A 50 9.34 12.61 7.54
CA GLU A 50 8.47 12.73 8.71
C GLU A 50 7.90 11.37 9.06
N ASP A 51 8.61 10.63 9.91
CA ASP A 51 8.27 9.26 10.27
C ASP A 51 7.05 9.15 11.21
N ARG A 52 6.43 10.28 11.58
CA ARG A 52 5.18 10.29 12.37
C ARG A 52 3.93 10.07 11.53
N ASN A 53 4.01 10.35 10.23
CA ASN A 53 2.89 10.22 9.32
C ASN A 53 2.95 8.88 8.58
N THR A 54 1.79 8.30 8.32
CA THR A 54 1.67 7.10 7.51
C THR A 54 2.24 7.36 6.12
N ALA A 55 3.10 6.46 5.64
CA ALA A 55 3.66 6.52 4.29
C ALA A 55 2.52 6.57 3.25
N ASN A 56 2.75 7.30 2.17
CA ASN A 56 1.82 7.41 1.06
C ASN A 56 1.53 6.00 0.50
N PRO A 57 0.26 5.54 0.53
CA PRO A 57 -0.09 4.19 0.13
C PRO A 57 0.00 3.95 -1.38
N ALA A 58 0.35 4.97 -2.19
CA ALA A 58 0.46 4.90 -3.64
C ALA A 58 1.32 3.74 -4.14
N LEU A 59 2.37 3.34 -3.40
CA LEU A 59 3.15 2.15 -3.74
C LEU A 59 2.27 0.89 -3.85
N ILE A 60 1.29 0.73 -2.96
CA ILE A 60 0.34 -0.38 -2.99
C ILE A 60 -0.89 -0.04 -3.84
N THR A 61 -1.51 1.11 -3.61
CA THR A 61 -2.80 1.45 -4.26
C THR A 61 -2.65 1.74 -5.75
N GLN A 62 -1.46 2.11 -6.22
CA GLN A 62 -1.16 2.36 -7.62
C GLN A 62 -0.26 1.27 -8.21
N PHE A 63 0.96 1.07 -7.71
CA PHE A 63 1.92 0.18 -8.38
C PHE A 63 1.55 -1.30 -8.27
N LEU A 64 1.21 -1.79 -7.07
CA LEU A 64 0.76 -3.18 -6.92
C LEU A 64 -0.51 -3.43 -7.73
N MET A 65 -1.47 -2.50 -7.68
CA MET A 65 -2.70 -2.64 -8.46
C MET A 65 -2.43 -2.67 -9.95
N THR A 66 -1.53 -1.83 -10.49
CA THR A 66 -1.13 -1.90 -11.90
C THR A 66 -0.49 -3.25 -12.25
N LEU A 67 0.39 -3.79 -11.40
CA LEU A 67 1.00 -5.11 -11.62
C LEU A 67 -0.08 -6.22 -11.72
N LEU A 68 -1.05 -6.19 -10.80
CA LEU A 68 -2.16 -7.13 -10.78
C LEU A 68 -3.07 -6.95 -12.00
N GLU A 69 -3.42 -5.70 -12.35
CA GLU A 69 -4.27 -5.37 -13.50
C GLU A 69 -3.66 -5.84 -14.82
N MET A 70 -2.33 -5.75 -14.99
CA MET A 70 -1.64 -6.22 -16.20
C MET A 70 -1.73 -7.74 -16.41
N ASN A 71 -1.87 -8.51 -15.33
CA ASN A 71 -1.96 -9.98 -15.39
C ASN A 71 -3.39 -10.49 -15.16
N GLY A 72 -4.34 -9.59 -14.91
CA GLY A 72 -5.71 -9.91 -14.55
C GLY A 72 -6.69 -8.96 -15.20
N LYS A 73 -7.78 -8.70 -14.49
CA LYS A 73 -8.81 -7.76 -14.96
C LYS A 73 -9.37 -6.98 -13.79
N ARG A 74 -9.47 -5.67 -13.96
CA ARG A 74 -10.19 -4.82 -13.01
C ARG A 74 -11.67 -5.19 -12.98
N VAL A 75 -12.23 -5.36 -11.78
CA VAL A 75 -13.64 -5.70 -11.59
C VAL A 75 -14.31 -4.68 -10.67
N ASN A 76 -15.57 -4.37 -10.97
CA ASN A 76 -16.39 -3.49 -10.16
C ASN A 76 -17.30 -4.35 -9.29
N LEU A 77 -17.01 -4.40 -7.98
CA LEU A 77 -17.81 -5.10 -7.00
C LEU A 77 -18.55 -4.10 -6.10
N PRO A 78 -19.69 -4.49 -5.50
CA PRO A 78 -20.36 -3.68 -4.49
C PRO A 78 -19.40 -3.29 -3.37
N VAL A 79 -19.35 -1.99 -3.07
CA VAL A 79 -18.44 -1.47 -2.05
C VAL A 79 -19.00 -1.77 -0.66
N LEU A 80 -18.18 -2.44 0.16
CA LEU A 80 -18.50 -2.65 1.56
C LEU A 80 -18.17 -1.39 2.38
N ARG A 81 -19.16 -0.89 3.14
CA ARG A 81 -18.97 0.16 4.13
C ARG A 81 -18.67 -0.49 5.48
N LYS A 82 -17.42 -0.41 5.92
CA LYS A 82 -17.00 -0.87 7.24
C LYS A 82 -16.90 0.35 8.16
N HIS A 83 -17.54 0.30 9.32
CA HIS A 83 -17.22 1.23 10.41
C HIS A 83 -15.88 0.82 11.00
N VAL A 84 -14.86 1.65 10.83
CA VAL A 84 -13.51 1.41 11.35
C VAL A 84 -13.11 2.63 12.16
N LYS A 85 -12.53 2.42 13.35
CA LYS A 85 -11.87 3.49 14.11
C LYS A 85 -10.66 4.00 13.33
N ASP A 86 -10.40 5.30 13.42
CA ASP A 86 -9.30 5.94 12.69
C ASP A 86 -7.92 5.63 13.29
N ASP A 87 -7.89 5.44 14.61
CA ASP A 87 -6.68 5.19 15.38
C ASP A 87 -6.77 3.84 16.10
N ALA A 88 -5.70 3.05 16.01
CA ALA A 88 -5.46 1.86 16.81
C ALA A 88 -4.24 2.09 17.72
N CYS A 89 -4.45 2.16 19.03
CA CYS A 89 -3.38 2.24 20.02
C CYS A 89 -3.02 0.83 20.48
N TRP A 90 -1.80 0.38 20.19
CA TRP A 90 -1.25 -0.89 20.68
C TRP A 90 -0.33 -0.62 21.87
N ASP A 91 -0.24 -1.56 22.82
CA ASP A 91 0.64 -1.40 23.99
C ASP A 91 2.11 -1.29 23.56
N LYS A 92 2.83 -0.31 24.11
CA LYS A 92 4.24 0.03 23.78
C LYS A 92 4.50 0.44 22.31
N SER A 93 3.54 0.97 21.57
CA SER A 93 3.84 1.59 20.27
C SER A 93 4.38 3.02 20.44
N ARG A 94 5.36 3.42 19.60
CA ARG A 94 5.90 4.81 19.59
C ARG A 94 4.81 5.83 19.25
N LEU A 95 3.88 5.44 18.37
CA LEU A 95 2.79 6.26 17.86
C LEU A 95 1.53 5.40 17.66
N PRO A 96 0.32 5.97 17.78
CA PRO A 96 -0.90 5.27 17.39
C PRO A 96 -0.87 4.94 15.89
N TRP A 97 -1.36 3.76 15.52
CA TRP A 97 -1.53 3.41 14.11
C TRP A 97 -2.73 4.16 13.56
N ARG A 98 -2.46 5.13 12.68
CA ARG A 98 -3.48 5.89 11.97
C ARG A 98 -3.66 5.36 10.57
N ARG A 99 -4.91 5.25 10.12
CA ARG A 99 -5.19 4.94 8.71
C ARG A 99 -4.71 6.08 7.82
N SER A 100 -4.22 5.73 6.64
CA SER A 100 -3.98 6.73 5.60
C SER A 100 -5.33 7.30 5.13
N PRO A 101 -5.49 8.63 5.02
CA PRO A 101 -6.65 9.23 4.38
C PRO A 101 -6.54 8.99 2.87
N LEU A 102 -7.23 7.96 2.40
CA LEU A 102 -7.42 7.66 0.97
C LEU A 102 -8.68 8.34 0.45
#